data_AF-A0A8S8YW29-F1
#
_entry.id   AF-A0A8S8YW29-F1
#
_cell.length_a   1.000
_cell.length_b   1.000
_cell.length_c   1.000
_cell.angle_alpha   90.00
_cell.angle_beta   90.00
_cell.angle_gamma   90.00
#
_symmetry.space_group_name_H-M   'P 1'
#
loop_
_entity.id
_entity.type
_entity.pdbx_description
1 polymer ?
#
loop_
_entity_poly.entity_id
_entity_poly.type
_entity_poly.pdbx_seq_one_letter_code
_entity_poly.pdbx_strand_id
1 'polypeptide(L)' 'MDSALKVEIDEEMVCGIEHHMNKQFTDALCTMLGHPRKCPHTHDIPMGECCKQIKDIPKDISD' A
#
# COMPACT_ATOMS: atom_id res chain seq x y z
N MET A 1 6.43 -2.04 6.18
CA MET A 1 5.79 -0.71 6.01
C MET A 1 6.15 0.24 7.14
N ASP A 2 6.40 -0.27 8.35
CA ASP A 2 6.66 0.52 9.56
C ASP A 2 7.82 1.52 9.42
N SER A 3 8.80 1.23 8.56
CA SER A 3 9.93 2.12 8.27
C SER A 3 9.60 3.28 7.31
N ALA A 4 8.51 3.21 6.55
CA ALA A 4 8.19 4.18 5.50
C ALA A 4 7.58 5.47 6.04
N LEU A 5 6.72 5.37 7.07
CA LEU A 5 5.93 6.52 7.54
C LEU A 5 6.47 7.17 8.82
N LYS A 6 7.31 6.51 9.63
CA LYS A 6 7.93 7.07 10.86
C LYS A 6 6.96 7.84 11.79
N VAL A 7 5.67 7.53 11.70
CA VAL A 7 4.59 8.07 12.53
C VAL A 7 3.77 6.90 13.03
N GLU A 8 3.15 7.07 14.18
CA GLU A 8 2.19 6.09 14.69
C GLU A 8 0.96 6.05 13.77
N ILE A 9 0.39 4.86 13.62
CA ILE A 9 -0.80 4.65 12.78
C ILE A 9 -2.02 5.05 13.59
N ASP A 10 -2.73 6.07 13.10
CA ASP A 10 -4.02 6.48 13.61
C ASP A 10 -5.12 6.00 12.65
N GLU A 11 -5.86 4.98 13.08
CA GLU A 11 -6.93 4.36 12.28
C GLU A 11 -8.07 5.34 11.94
N GLU A 12 -8.38 6.29 12.83
CA GLU A 12 -9.43 7.28 12.58
C GLU A 12 -9.01 8.23 11.46
N MET A 13 -7.75 8.67 11.47
CA MET A 13 -7.18 9.49 10.42
C MET A 13 -7.14 8.77 9.07
N VAL A 14 -6.72 7.49 9.04
CA VAL A 14 -6.66 6.70 7.79
C VAL A 14 -8.06 6.51 7.20
N CYS A 15 -9.05 6.17 8.03
CA CYS A 15 -10.46 6.05 7.64
C CYS A 15 -11.01 7.37 7.06
N GLY A 16 -10.64 8.51 7.63
CA GLY A 16 -11.03 9.81 7.08
C GLY A 16 -10.42 10.10 5.70
N ILE A 17 -9.13 9.78 5.53
CA ILE A 17 -8.38 10.04 4.30
C ILE A 17 -8.85 9.13 3.16
N GLU A 18 -9.07 7.83 3.43
CA GLU A 18 -9.39 6.87 2.37
C GLU A 18 -10.67 7.20 1.59
N HIS A 19 -11.67 7.77 2.26
CA HIS A 19 -12.90 8.22 1.62
C HIS A 19 -12.69 9.36 0.59
N HIS A 20 -11.56 10.07 0.68
CA HIS A 20 -11.24 11.21 -0.18
C HIS A 20 -10.10 10.92 -1.17
N MET A 21 -9.53 9.71 -1.14
CA MET A 21 -8.49 9.32 -2.10
C MET A 21 -9.11 8.92 -3.43
N ASN A 22 -8.57 9.47 -4.52
CA ASN A 22 -8.88 8.97 -5.86
C ASN A 22 -7.93 7.84 -6.26
N LYS A 23 -8.33 7.05 -7.27
CA LYS A 23 -7.55 5.89 -7.74
C LYS A 23 -6.14 6.23 -8.20
N GLN A 24 -5.95 7.38 -8.88
CA GLN A 24 -4.63 7.81 -9.32
C GLN A 24 -3.68 8.05 -8.14
N PHE A 25 -4.18 8.69 -7.08
CA PHE A 25 -3.42 8.93 -5.88
C PHE A 25 -3.07 7.62 -5.16
N THR A 26 -4.03 6.71 -5.04
CA THR A 26 -3.80 5.38 -4.45
C THR A 26 -2.76 4.56 -5.24
N ASP A 27 -2.81 4.60 -6.58
CA ASP A 27 -1.83 3.93 -7.44
C ASP A 27 -0.43 4.55 -7.31
N ALA A 28 -0.34 5.88 -7.25
CA ALA A 28 0.92 6.58 -7.04
C ALA A 28 1.53 6.25 -5.66
N LEU A 29 0.71 6.22 -4.60
CA LEU A 29 1.13 5.82 -3.27
C LEU A 29 1.62 4.36 -3.24
N CYS A 30 0.86 3.44 -3.86
CA CYS A 30 1.24 2.04 -3.97
C CYS A 30 2.60 1.87 -4.67
N THR A 31 2.82 2.61 -5.76
CA THR A 31 4.08 2.62 -6.51
C THR A 31 5.23 3.19 -5.67
N MET A 32 5.01 4.32 -5.00
CA MET A 32 6.00 4.97 -4.13
C MET A 32 6.47 4.05 -3.00
N LEU A 33 5.55 3.24 -2.46
CA LEU A 33 5.85 2.28 -1.39
C LEU A 33 6.42 0.95 -1.91
N GLY A 34 6.65 0.80 -3.21
CA GLY A 34 7.21 -0.41 -3.81
C GLY A 34 6.22 -1.57 -3.93
N HIS A 35 4.95 -1.28 -4.19
CA HIS A 35 3.86 -2.26 -4.36
C HIS A 35 3.72 -3.27 -3.22
N PRO A 36 3.59 -2.78 -1.97
CA PRO A 36 3.54 -3.64 -0.81
C PRO A 36 2.24 -4.47 -0.81
N ARG A 37 2.32 -5.69 -0.28
CA ARG A 37 1.20 -6.65 -0.30
C ARG A 37 0.65 -7.00 1.08
N LYS A 38 1.33 -6.54 2.13
CA LYS A 38 0.92 -6.65 3.52
C LYS A 38 0.82 -5.25 4.13
N CYS A 39 -0.25 -4.99 4.87
CA CYS A 39 -0.36 -3.77 5.66
C CYS A 39 0.43 -3.91 6.98
N PRO A 40 0.58 -2.84 7.77
CA PRO A 40 1.29 -2.88 9.06
C PRO A 40 0.67 -3.88 10.06
N HIS A 41 -0.62 -4.17 9.91
CA HIS A 41 -1.35 -5.16 10.71
C HIS A 41 -1.32 -6.57 10.11
N THR A 42 -0.44 -6.84 9.14
CA THR A 42 -0.24 -8.16 8.48
C THR A 42 -1.42 -8.66 7.61
N HIS A 43 -2.45 -7.85 7.41
CA HIS A 43 -3.53 -8.14 6.47
C HIS A 43 -3.09 -7.96 5.02
N ASP A 44 -3.75 -8.68 4.10
CA ASP A 44 -3.49 -8.56 2.67
C ASP A 44 -4.03 -7.24 2.11
N ILE A 45 -3.19 -6.55 1.33
CA ILE A 45 -3.59 -5.36 0.57
C ILE A 45 -4.16 -5.83 -0.78
N PRO A 46 -5.33 -5.37 -1.25
CA PRO A 46 -5.86 -5.74 -2.57
C PRO A 46 -4.92 -5.37 -3.73
N MET A 47 -5.03 -6.05 -4.87
CA MET A 47 -4.25 -5.71 -6.08
C MET A 47 -4.85 -4.48 -6.78
N GLY A 48 -4.06 -3.40 -6.89
CA GLY A 48 -4.39 -2.24 -7.73
C GLY A 48 -4.03 -2.47 -9.21
N GLU A 49 -4.50 -1.58 -10.09
CA GLU A 49 -4.13 -1.63 -11.52
C GLU A 49 -2.63 -1.43 -11.71
N CYS A 50 -2.01 -0.55 -10.92
CA CYS A 50 -0.56 -0.34 -10.93
C CYS A 50 0.23 -1.64 -10.65
N CYS A 51 -0.31 -2.56 -9.83
CA CYS A 51 0.36 -3.81 -9.47
C CYS A 51 0.34 -4.85 -10.61
N LYS A 52 -0.63 -4.76 -11.52
CA LYS A 52 -0.79 -5.71 -12.65
C LYS A 52 0.19 -5.43 -13.78
N GLN A 53 0.73 -4.21 -13.82
CA GLN A 53 1.58 -3.73 -14.92
C GLN A 53 3.07 -3.98 -14.67
N ILE A 54 3.43 -4.44 -13.46
CA ILE A 54 4.81 -4.70 -13.06
C ILE A 54 5.25 -6.06 -13.61
N LYS A 55 6.36 -6.09 -14.35
CA LYS A 55 6.96 -7.33 -14.88
C LYS A 55 7.81 -8.08 -13.85
N ASP A 56 8.26 -7.37 -12.81
CA ASP A 56 9.09 -7.90 -11.74
C ASP A 56 8.46 -7.54 -10.39
N ILE A 57 7.54 -8.38 -9.90
CA ILE A 57 7.16 -8.35 -8.48
C ILE A 57 8.40 -8.82 -7.70
N PRO A 58 8.97 -8.02 -6.78
CA PRO A 58 10.01 -8.51 -5.87
C PRO A 58 9.47 -9.75 -5.15
N LYS A 59 10.20 -10.87 -5.28
CA LYS A 59 9.83 -12.24 -4.86
C LYS A 59 9.80 -12.43 -3.33
N ASP A 60 9.40 -11.43 -2.56
CA ASP A 60 9.41 -11.54 -1.09
C ASP A 60 8.07 -12.08 -0.56
N ILE A 61 7.30 -12.78 -1.41
CA ILE A 61 6.08 -13.53 -1.05
C ILE A 61 6.14 -14.93 -1.65
N SER A 62 7.26 -15.59 -1.39
CA SER A 62 7.33 -17.03 -1.30
C SER A 62 8.41 -17.37 -0.27
N ASP A 63 8.09 -17.12 1.00
CA ASP A 63 8.50 -17.88 2.19
C ASP A 63 7.80 -17.30 3.42
#